data_AF-A0A662PWC9-F1
#
_entry.id   AF-A0A662PWC9-F1
#
_cell.length_a   1.000
_cell.length_b   1.000
_cell.length_c   1.000
_cell.angle_alpha   90.00
_cell.angle_beta   90.00
_cell.angle_gamma   90.00
#
_symmetry.space_group_name_H-M   'P 1'
#
loop_
_entity.id
_entity.type
_entity.pdbx_description
1 polymer ?
#
loop_
_entity_poly.entity_id
_entity_poly.type
_entity_poly.pdbx_seq_one_letter_code
_entity_poly.pdbx_strand_id
1 'polypeptide(L)'
;MKELVPRGSILVTIVTLSFSRLLEPGAPTPEERFETLREMVKLGLHVALFLRPILPGLAEGEFEEILEAAKDAGVRGVVLGSLRITRGIIERLRRAGYPHLDEILSRVPREPKGSVQVTIRGADLKEKVREIARELGLKVYPAACSASIDSHELGCWACAMGPCGDLSRVPSFDPDGLERAARRFGLRVEVLRESGFKLFLGVKGDSRRRKYFLEFVKALLKRRMVLR
;
A
#
# COMPACT_ATOMS: atom_id res chain seq x y z
N MET A 1 -16.38 -18.27 -2.66
CA MET A 1 -15.14 -17.46 -2.54
C MET A 1 -14.97 -16.81 -1.16
N LYS A 2 -15.99 -16.15 -0.60
CA LYS A 2 -15.92 -15.58 0.77
C LYS A 2 -15.57 -16.61 1.85
N GLU A 3 -16.09 -17.82 1.76
CA GLU A 3 -15.76 -18.92 2.69
C GLU A 3 -14.27 -19.33 2.62
N LEU A 4 -13.66 -19.27 1.44
CA LEU A 4 -12.24 -19.62 1.25
C LEU A 4 -11.31 -18.51 1.74
N VAL A 5 -11.73 -17.25 1.65
CA VAL A 5 -10.90 -16.08 2.00
C VAL A 5 -11.70 -15.08 2.85
N PRO A 6 -12.12 -15.45 4.08
CA PRO A 6 -13.10 -14.68 4.86
C PRO A 6 -12.64 -13.25 5.16
N ARG A 7 -11.32 -13.05 5.36
CA ARG A 7 -10.69 -11.77 5.64
C ARG A 7 -9.77 -11.29 4.52
N GLY A 8 -9.86 -11.89 3.32
CA GLY A 8 -9.07 -11.46 2.17
C GLY A 8 -9.40 -10.03 1.75
N SER A 9 -8.37 -9.22 1.50
CA SER A 9 -8.53 -7.92 0.86
C SER A 9 -8.19 -8.03 -0.61
N ILE A 10 -9.18 -7.87 -1.48
CA ILE A 10 -8.98 -7.87 -2.92
C ILE A 10 -8.76 -6.44 -3.40
N LEU A 11 -7.77 -6.26 -4.27
CA LEU A 11 -7.35 -4.98 -4.81
C LEU A 11 -7.47 -5.05 -6.33
N VAL A 12 -8.23 -4.14 -6.93
CA VAL A 12 -8.39 -4.07 -8.40
C VAL A 12 -7.79 -2.75 -8.89
N THR A 13 -6.83 -2.85 -9.81
CA THR A 13 -6.09 -1.71 -10.34
C THR A 13 -6.92 -0.99 -11.40
N ILE A 14 -7.18 0.30 -11.19
CA ILE A 14 -7.69 1.21 -12.22
C ILE A 14 -6.91 2.52 -12.02
N VAL A 15 -6.14 2.93 -13.03
CA VAL A 15 -5.20 4.06 -12.91
C VAL A 15 -5.46 5.19 -13.90
N THR A 16 -6.29 4.92 -14.91
CA THR A 16 -6.79 5.86 -15.92
C THR A 16 -7.98 5.20 -16.63
N LEU A 17 -8.93 6.00 -17.06
CA LEU A 17 -9.98 5.64 -18.00
C LEU A 17 -9.49 5.89 -19.43
N SER A 18 -8.90 7.07 -19.68
CA SER A 18 -8.59 7.57 -21.01
C SER A 18 -7.40 6.88 -21.69
N PHE A 19 -6.40 6.42 -20.92
CA PHE A 19 -5.17 5.82 -21.47
C PHE A 19 -5.03 4.33 -21.17
N SER A 20 -6.10 3.66 -20.73
CA SER A 20 -6.09 2.25 -20.33
C SER A 20 -5.57 1.33 -21.43
N ARG A 21 -6.08 1.45 -22.67
CA ARG A 21 -5.64 0.65 -23.82
C ARG A 21 -4.18 0.91 -24.23
N LEU A 22 -3.68 2.12 -24.03
CA LEU A 22 -2.30 2.48 -24.36
C LEU A 22 -1.33 1.90 -23.33
N LEU A 23 -1.66 2.02 -22.05
CA LEU A 23 -0.79 1.61 -20.94
C LEU A 23 -0.89 0.11 -20.62
N GLU A 24 -2.07 -0.48 -20.78
CA GLU A 24 -2.38 -1.86 -20.39
C GLU A 24 -3.20 -2.60 -21.47
N PRO A 25 -2.71 -2.70 -22.73
CA PRO A 25 -3.48 -3.23 -23.86
C PRO A 25 -3.98 -4.68 -23.70
N GLY A 26 -3.28 -5.49 -22.90
CA GLY A 26 -3.64 -6.89 -22.65
C GLY A 26 -4.47 -7.11 -21.38
N ALA A 27 -4.83 -6.05 -20.67
CA ALA A 27 -5.61 -6.15 -19.44
C ALA A 27 -7.09 -5.82 -19.71
N PRO A 28 -8.03 -6.29 -18.85
CA PRO A 28 -9.44 -5.94 -18.94
C PRO A 28 -9.65 -4.42 -18.95
N THR A 29 -10.70 -3.95 -19.61
CA THR A 29 -11.03 -2.52 -19.67
C THR A 29 -11.39 -1.98 -18.28
N PRO A 30 -11.31 -0.66 -18.05
CA PRO A 30 -11.76 -0.07 -16.80
C PRO A 30 -13.19 -0.47 -16.42
N GLU A 31 -14.10 -0.54 -17.39
CA GLU A 31 -15.50 -0.93 -17.19
C GLU A 31 -15.62 -2.37 -16.68
N GLU A 32 -14.89 -3.32 -17.28
CA GLU A 32 -14.83 -4.71 -16.84
C GLU A 32 -14.26 -4.83 -15.42
N ARG A 33 -13.27 -3.99 -15.07
CA ARG A 33 -12.70 -3.93 -13.72
C ARG A 33 -13.67 -3.34 -12.70
N PHE A 34 -14.46 -2.33 -13.06
CA PHE A 34 -15.54 -1.83 -12.21
C PHE A 34 -16.63 -2.88 -12.00
N GLU A 35 -16.98 -3.67 -13.01
CA GLU A 35 -17.92 -4.79 -12.81
C GLU A 35 -17.32 -5.85 -11.90
N THR A 36 -16.03 -6.17 -12.04
CA THR A 36 -15.32 -7.07 -11.13
C THR A 36 -15.40 -6.57 -9.68
N LEU A 37 -15.24 -5.25 -9.46
CA LEU A 37 -15.43 -4.64 -8.14
C LEU A 37 -16.85 -4.90 -7.61
N ARG A 38 -17.88 -4.63 -8.42
CA ARG A 38 -19.29 -4.85 -8.04
C ARG A 38 -19.56 -6.30 -7.67
N GLU A 39 -19.13 -7.24 -8.49
CA GLU A 39 -19.34 -8.67 -8.25
C GLU A 39 -18.65 -9.13 -6.95
N MET A 40 -17.40 -8.73 -6.72
CA MET A 40 -16.68 -9.09 -5.51
C MET A 40 -17.30 -8.47 -4.24
N VAL A 41 -17.81 -7.24 -4.33
CA VAL A 41 -18.55 -6.61 -3.24
C VAL A 41 -19.86 -7.34 -2.96
N LYS A 42 -20.63 -7.74 -4.00
CA LYS A 42 -21.85 -8.54 -3.86
C LYS A 42 -21.59 -9.88 -3.16
N LEU A 43 -20.40 -10.46 -3.34
CA LEU A 43 -19.96 -11.68 -2.64
C LEU A 43 -19.53 -11.43 -1.18
N GLY A 44 -19.60 -10.20 -0.67
CA GLY A 44 -19.23 -9.84 0.69
C GLY A 44 -17.73 -9.82 0.95
N LEU A 45 -16.89 -9.78 -0.08
CA LEU A 45 -15.43 -9.66 0.06
C LEU A 45 -15.04 -8.25 0.49
N HIS A 46 -13.91 -8.12 1.17
CA HIS A 46 -13.31 -6.80 1.38
C HIS A 46 -12.61 -6.40 0.09
N VAL A 47 -13.09 -5.33 -0.56
CA VAL A 47 -12.56 -4.85 -1.84
C VAL A 47 -12.12 -3.40 -1.69
N ALA A 48 -10.96 -3.07 -2.25
CA ALA A 48 -10.46 -1.70 -2.35
C ALA A 48 -9.98 -1.39 -3.76
N LEU A 49 -10.19 -0.15 -4.19
CA LEU A 49 -9.63 0.37 -5.44
C LEU A 49 -8.11 0.44 -5.28
N PHE A 50 -7.37 0.00 -6.30
CA PHE A 50 -5.92 0.10 -6.34
C PHE A 50 -5.50 1.18 -7.34
N LEU A 51 -5.68 2.45 -6.95
CA LEU A 51 -5.27 3.62 -7.72
C LEU A 51 -3.76 3.86 -7.51
N ARG A 52 -2.98 2.92 -8.05
CA ARG A 52 -1.54 2.88 -7.95
C ARG A 52 -0.94 2.25 -9.21
N PRO A 53 -0.12 2.99 -9.99
CA PRO A 53 0.36 4.33 -9.67
C PRO A 53 -0.67 5.44 -9.95
N ILE A 54 -0.58 6.54 -9.21
CA ILE A 54 -1.15 7.83 -9.63
C ILE A 54 -0.27 8.36 -10.76
N LEU A 55 -0.87 8.61 -11.92
CA LEU A 55 -0.19 9.04 -13.13
C LEU A 55 -0.17 10.58 -13.21
N PRO A 56 1.02 11.21 -13.31
CA PRO A 56 1.11 12.64 -13.60
C PRO A 56 0.52 12.99 -14.97
N GLY A 57 -0.08 14.18 -15.06
CA GLY A 57 -0.64 14.74 -16.28
C GLY A 57 -2.09 14.32 -16.58
N LEU A 58 -2.66 13.36 -15.83
CA LEU A 58 -4.10 13.09 -15.90
C LEU A 58 -4.90 14.28 -15.38
N ALA A 59 -6.09 14.47 -15.95
CA ALA A 59 -7.01 15.51 -15.53
C ALA A 59 -7.54 15.24 -14.12
N GLU A 60 -7.77 16.30 -13.34
CA GLU A 60 -8.29 16.18 -11.98
C GLU A 60 -9.67 15.50 -11.95
N GLY A 61 -10.54 15.83 -12.91
CA GLY A 61 -11.85 15.19 -13.08
C GLY A 61 -11.78 13.69 -13.36
N GLU A 62 -10.72 13.18 -13.99
CA GLU A 62 -10.59 11.74 -14.23
C GLU A 62 -10.36 10.97 -12.92
N PHE A 63 -9.65 11.56 -11.96
CA PHE A 63 -9.49 10.94 -10.63
C PHE A 63 -10.81 10.89 -9.86
N GLU A 64 -11.60 11.96 -9.96
CA GLU A 64 -12.94 12.03 -9.38
C GLU A 64 -13.85 10.97 -9.99
N GLU A 65 -13.94 10.90 -11.32
CA GLU A 65 -14.73 9.88 -12.04
C GLU A 65 -14.34 8.45 -11.64
N ILE A 66 -13.04 8.14 -11.54
CA ILE A 66 -12.57 6.81 -11.11
C ILE A 66 -13.01 6.50 -9.68
N LEU A 67 -12.89 7.47 -8.77
CA LEU A 67 -13.24 7.29 -7.36
C LEU A 67 -14.75 7.18 -7.15
N GLU A 68 -15.54 7.98 -7.86
CA GLU A 68 -17.01 7.89 -7.87
C GLU A 68 -17.47 6.53 -8.41
N ALA A 69 -16.97 6.11 -9.57
CA ALA A 69 -17.31 4.81 -10.14
C ALA A 69 -16.91 3.64 -9.22
N ALA A 70 -15.78 3.75 -8.50
CA ALA A 70 -15.38 2.75 -7.51
C ALA A 70 -16.32 2.73 -6.30
N LYS A 71 -16.72 3.91 -5.79
CA LYS A 71 -17.70 4.03 -4.70
C LYS A 71 -19.06 3.45 -5.10
N ASP A 72 -19.53 3.75 -6.31
CA ASP A 72 -20.77 3.21 -6.86
C ASP A 72 -20.71 1.70 -7.05
N ALA A 73 -19.51 1.15 -7.27
CA ALA A 73 -19.28 -0.29 -7.25
C ALA A 73 -19.35 -0.91 -5.83
N GLY A 74 -19.52 -0.11 -4.79
CA GLY A 74 -19.62 -0.52 -3.38
C GLY A 74 -18.27 -0.67 -2.69
N VAL A 75 -17.19 -0.18 -3.29
CA VAL A 75 -15.86 -0.16 -2.68
C VAL A 75 -15.82 0.82 -1.52
N ARG A 76 -15.14 0.45 -0.42
CA ARG A 76 -15.07 1.27 0.80
C ARG A 76 -13.75 1.99 1.02
N GLY A 77 -12.76 1.77 0.15
CA GLY A 77 -11.50 2.47 0.25
C GLY A 77 -10.59 2.31 -0.95
N VAL A 78 -9.52 3.09 -0.96
CA VAL A 78 -8.57 3.21 -2.07
C VAL A 78 -7.14 3.12 -1.54
N VAL A 79 -6.30 2.36 -2.23
CA VAL A 79 -4.86 2.32 -1.99
C VAL A 79 -4.15 3.22 -2.99
N LEU A 80 -3.42 4.20 -2.47
CA LEU A 80 -2.71 5.19 -3.29
C LEU A 80 -1.21 4.93 -3.34
N GLY A 81 -0.58 5.12 -4.49
CA GLY A 81 0.88 5.11 -4.58
C GLY A 81 1.43 5.85 -5.79
N SER A 82 2.63 6.41 -5.63
CA SER A 82 3.31 7.16 -6.69
C SER A 82 3.91 6.21 -7.73
N LEU A 83 4.02 6.70 -8.97
CA LEU A 83 4.70 6.01 -10.05
C LEU A 83 6.17 5.74 -9.70
N ARG A 84 6.62 4.54 -10.06
CA ARG A 84 8.03 4.16 -10.06
C ARG A 84 8.45 3.89 -11.48
N ILE A 85 9.56 4.50 -11.87
CA ILE A 85 10.07 4.41 -13.23
C ILE A 85 11.45 3.73 -13.25
N THR A 86 11.76 3.14 -14.40
CA THR A 86 13.07 2.65 -14.80
C THR A 86 13.36 3.19 -16.21
N ARG A 87 14.59 3.05 -16.71
CA ARG A 87 14.91 3.39 -18.11
C ARG A 87 13.98 2.67 -19.10
N GLY A 88 13.76 1.37 -18.89
CA GLY A 88 12.85 0.58 -19.73
C GLY A 88 11.38 1.00 -19.63
N ILE A 89 10.92 1.57 -18.51
CA ILE A 89 9.57 2.16 -18.43
C ILE A 89 9.50 3.45 -19.25
N ILE A 90 10.49 4.35 -19.12
CA ILE A 90 10.57 5.59 -19.90
C ILE A 90 10.55 5.28 -21.40
N GLU A 91 11.39 4.33 -21.84
CA GLU A 91 11.50 3.95 -23.26
C GLU A 91 10.19 3.35 -23.80
N ARG A 92 9.48 2.53 -23.00
CA ARG A 92 8.17 1.98 -23.38
C ARG A 92 7.10 3.05 -23.48
N LEU A 93 7.03 3.97 -22.51
CA LEU A 93 6.08 5.09 -22.55
C LEU A 93 6.34 5.99 -23.77
N ARG A 94 7.61 6.26 -24.09
CA ARG A 94 8.00 7.01 -25.29
C ARG A 94 7.56 6.31 -26.57
N ARG A 95 7.84 5.00 -26.69
CA ARG A 95 7.46 4.20 -27.86
C ARG A 95 5.94 4.09 -28.02
N ALA A 96 5.21 3.99 -26.90
CA ALA A 96 3.76 3.96 -26.90
C ALA A 96 3.12 5.33 -27.19
N GLY A 97 3.91 6.40 -27.27
CA GLY A 97 3.39 7.75 -27.49
C GLY A 97 2.55 8.27 -26.32
N TYR A 98 2.89 7.89 -25.07
CA TYR A 98 2.15 8.39 -23.91
C TYR A 98 2.30 9.92 -23.79
N PRO A 99 1.19 10.68 -23.85
CA PRO A 99 1.26 12.14 -24.03
C PRO A 99 1.83 12.89 -22.82
N HIS A 100 1.75 12.31 -21.61
CA HIS A 100 2.22 12.95 -20.39
C HIS A 100 3.60 12.45 -19.94
N LEU A 101 4.42 11.94 -20.86
CA LEU A 101 5.77 11.49 -20.54
C LEU A 101 6.63 12.63 -19.98
N ASP A 102 6.55 13.83 -20.56
CA ASP A 102 7.37 14.97 -20.10
C ASP A 102 7.03 15.40 -18.67
N GLU A 103 5.74 15.36 -18.30
CA GLU A 103 5.28 15.61 -16.93
C GLU A 103 5.73 14.51 -15.95
N ILE A 104 5.84 13.25 -16.41
CA ILE A 104 6.48 12.20 -15.61
C ILE A 104 7.97 12.50 -15.42
N LEU A 105 8.68 12.87 -16.49
CA LEU A 105 10.13 13.12 -16.49
C LEU A 105 10.51 14.33 -15.63
N SER A 106 9.71 15.40 -15.64
CA SER A 106 9.92 16.60 -14.80
C SER A 106 9.91 16.27 -13.29
N ARG A 107 9.18 15.23 -12.91
CA ARG A 107 9.03 14.76 -11.52
C ARG A 107 10.08 13.75 -11.09
N VAL A 108 11.01 13.36 -11.96
CA VAL A 108 12.04 12.36 -11.66
C VAL A 108 13.15 12.99 -10.81
N PRO A 109 13.37 12.55 -9.56
CA PRO A 109 14.36 13.19 -8.69
C PRO A 109 15.81 12.90 -9.09
N ARG A 110 16.04 11.82 -9.82
CA ARG A 110 17.36 11.39 -10.31
C ARG A 110 17.20 10.41 -11.47
N GLU A 111 18.14 10.40 -12.40
CA GLU A 111 18.09 9.49 -13.54
C GLU A 111 18.10 8.02 -13.08
N PRO A 112 17.18 7.17 -13.59
CA PRO A 112 17.21 5.74 -13.33
C PRO A 112 18.45 5.07 -13.95
N LYS A 113 19.16 4.25 -13.18
CA LYS A 113 20.33 3.48 -13.66
C LYS A 113 20.01 1.99 -13.70
N GLY A 114 20.23 1.35 -14.84
CA GLY A 114 19.92 -0.07 -15.04
C GLY A 114 18.47 -0.41 -14.71
N SER A 115 18.27 -1.43 -13.88
CA SER A 115 16.94 -1.90 -13.41
C SER A 115 16.45 -1.20 -12.13
N VAL A 116 17.19 -0.22 -11.60
CA VAL A 116 16.83 0.46 -10.34
C VAL A 116 15.57 1.30 -10.53
N GLN A 117 14.55 1.02 -9.71
CA GLN A 117 13.33 1.82 -9.68
C GLN A 117 13.57 3.17 -8.97
N VAL A 118 13.14 4.25 -9.62
CA VAL A 118 13.10 5.60 -9.04
C VAL A 118 11.64 5.99 -8.84
N THR A 119 11.27 6.38 -7.61
CA THR A 119 9.92 6.91 -7.33
C THR A 119 9.88 8.38 -7.73
N ILE A 120 8.87 8.79 -8.48
CA ILE A 120 8.70 10.19 -8.88
C ILE A 120 8.29 11.07 -7.69
N ARG A 121 8.51 12.38 -7.79
CA ARG A 121 7.91 13.37 -6.89
C ARG A 121 6.42 13.52 -7.21
N GLY A 122 5.57 12.96 -6.36
CA GLY A 122 4.11 12.99 -6.55
C GLY A 122 3.35 13.05 -5.23
N ALA A 123 3.89 13.77 -4.24
CA ALA A 123 3.24 13.95 -2.95
C ALA A 123 2.00 14.86 -3.07
N ASP A 124 2.12 15.91 -3.88
CA ASP A 124 1.04 16.81 -4.30
C ASP A 124 -0.10 16.04 -4.96
N LEU A 125 0.19 15.21 -5.98
CA LEU A 125 -0.81 14.39 -6.66
C LEU A 125 -1.49 13.41 -5.70
N LYS A 126 -0.72 12.83 -4.77
CA LYS A 126 -1.25 11.91 -3.78
C LYS A 126 -2.16 12.60 -2.76
N GLU A 127 -1.88 13.85 -2.39
CA GLU A 127 -2.75 14.60 -1.48
C GLU A 127 -4.04 15.00 -2.16
N LYS A 128 -3.99 15.49 -3.40
CA LYS A 128 -5.19 15.80 -4.20
C LYS A 128 -6.15 14.61 -4.28
N VAL A 129 -5.66 13.45 -4.74
CA VAL A 129 -6.48 12.23 -4.86
C VAL A 129 -7.01 11.76 -3.49
N ARG A 130 -6.26 12.03 -2.41
CA ARG A 130 -6.68 11.71 -1.04
C ARG A 130 -7.79 12.65 -0.55
N GLU A 131 -7.77 13.92 -0.93
CA GLU A 131 -8.83 14.89 -0.61
C GLU A 131 -10.15 14.47 -1.29
N ILE A 132 -10.13 14.23 -2.61
CA ILE A 132 -11.29 13.73 -3.36
C ILE A 132 -11.84 12.44 -2.74
N ALA A 133 -10.96 11.47 -2.44
CA ALA A 133 -11.38 10.22 -1.80
C ALA A 133 -12.05 10.44 -0.43
N ARG A 134 -11.56 11.39 0.38
CA ARG A 134 -12.16 11.73 1.68
C ARG A 134 -13.52 12.38 1.53
N GLU A 135 -13.67 13.31 0.58
CA GLU A 135 -14.94 13.98 0.29
C GLU A 135 -16.01 12.99 -0.16
N LEU A 136 -15.62 11.98 -0.96
CA LEU A 136 -16.50 10.89 -1.36
C LEU A 136 -16.78 9.87 -0.24
N GLY A 137 -16.11 9.96 0.91
CA GLY A 137 -16.26 9.04 2.04
C GLY A 137 -15.50 7.72 1.89
N LEU A 138 -14.53 7.63 0.97
CA LEU A 138 -13.67 6.46 0.79
C LEU A 138 -12.52 6.48 1.79
N LYS A 139 -12.26 5.33 2.41
CA LYS A 139 -11.09 5.17 3.28
C LYS A 139 -9.80 5.18 2.46
N VAL A 140 -8.85 6.03 2.83
CA VAL A 140 -7.55 6.11 2.15
C VAL A 140 -6.53 5.21 2.84
N TYR A 141 -6.10 4.17 2.13
CA TYR A 141 -5.06 3.26 2.58
C TYR A 141 -3.68 3.72 2.10
N PRO A 142 -2.69 3.93 3.00
CA PRO A 142 -1.36 4.34 2.59
C PRO A 142 -0.59 3.27 1.78
N ALA A 143 -0.96 1.99 1.94
CA ALA A 143 -0.39 0.85 1.25
C ALA A 143 -1.36 -0.35 1.27
N ALA A 144 -1.11 -1.35 0.40
CA ALA A 144 -1.91 -2.58 0.33
C ALA A 144 -2.01 -3.32 1.67
N CYS A 145 -0.94 -3.32 2.47
CA CYS A 145 -0.98 -3.91 3.80
C CYS A 145 -1.99 -3.22 4.73
N SER A 146 -2.25 -1.92 4.58
CA SER A 146 -3.25 -1.20 5.39
C SER A 146 -4.67 -1.68 5.08
N ALA A 147 -5.01 -1.90 3.80
CA ALA A 147 -6.28 -2.50 3.41
C ALA A 147 -6.43 -3.93 3.97
N SER A 148 -5.35 -4.71 3.98
CA SER A 148 -5.34 -6.03 4.61
C SER A 148 -5.49 -6.00 6.14
N ILE A 149 -4.89 -5.00 6.80
CA ILE A 149 -5.09 -4.80 8.25
C ILE A 149 -6.57 -4.51 8.54
N ASP A 150 -7.19 -3.68 7.71
CA ASP A 150 -8.60 -3.33 7.86
C ASP A 150 -9.53 -4.51 7.59
N SER A 151 -9.29 -5.28 6.53
CA SER A 151 -10.06 -6.49 6.21
C SER A 151 -9.99 -7.55 7.31
N HIS A 152 -8.94 -7.51 8.14
CA HIS A 152 -8.78 -8.38 9.30
C HIS A 152 -9.27 -7.78 10.61
N GLU A 153 -9.81 -6.55 10.61
CA GLU A 153 -10.25 -5.84 11.81
C GLU A 153 -9.14 -5.75 12.87
N LEU A 154 -7.91 -5.44 12.42
CA LEU A 154 -6.74 -5.30 13.29
C LEU A 154 -6.23 -3.87 13.28
N GLY A 155 -5.34 -3.58 14.22
CA GLY A 155 -4.53 -2.35 14.23
C GLY A 155 -3.10 -2.61 13.76
N CYS A 156 -2.46 -1.57 13.22
CA CYS A 156 -1.03 -1.59 12.90
C CYS A 156 -0.38 -0.22 13.00
N TRP A 157 0.79 -0.17 13.66
CA TRP A 157 1.70 0.96 13.67
C TRP A 157 3.16 0.54 13.47
N ALA A 158 3.38 -0.48 12.64
CA ALA A 158 4.70 -1.07 12.38
C ALA A 158 5.67 -0.14 11.63
N CYS A 159 5.16 0.83 10.86
CA CYS A 159 5.97 1.67 9.97
C CYS A 159 5.55 3.15 10.03
N ALA A 160 6.31 4.00 9.35
CA ALA A 160 6.07 5.45 9.30
C ALA A 160 4.86 5.87 8.47
N MET A 161 4.26 4.96 7.68
CA MET A 161 3.05 5.26 6.89
C MET A 161 1.76 5.14 7.71
N GLY A 162 1.81 4.47 8.88
CA GLY A 162 0.68 4.30 9.78
C GLY A 162 0.57 5.42 10.83
N PRO A 163 -0.47 5.40 11.69
CA PRO A 163 -1.29 4.24 12.06
C PRO A 163 -2.27 3.73 10.99
N CYS A 164 -2.69 2.46 11.08
CA CYS A 164 -3.62 1.79 10.17
C CYS A 164 -4.61 0.91 10.93
N GLY A 165 -5.85 0.80 10.44
CA GLY A 165 -6.89 -0.07 11.03
C GLY A 165 -7.39 0.40 12.40
N ASP A 166 -7.88 -0.53 13.20
CA ASP A 166 -8.38 -0.28 14.55
C ASP A 166 -7.24 -0.35 15.58
N LEU A 167 -6.83 0.81 16.08
CA LEU A 167 -5.73 0.92 17.03
C LEU A 167 -5.99 0.23 18.38
N SER A 168 -7.25 -0.02 18.75
CA SER A 168 -7.57 -0.82 19.94
C SER A 168 -7.29 -2.31 19.73
N ARG A 169 -7.16 -2.75 18.47
CA ARG A 169 -6.92 -4.14 18.06
C ARG A 169 -5.51 -4.37 17.51
N VAL A 170 -4.53 -3.57 17.93
CA VAL A 170 -3.12 -3.91 17.70
C VAL A 170 -2.77 -5.16 18.52
N PRO A 171 -2.14 -6.20 17.93
CA PRO A 171 -1.80 -7.42 18.64
C PRO A 171 -1.04 -7.16 19.95
N SER A 172 -1.50 -7.82 21.01
CA SER A 172 -0.76 -7.94 22.26
C SER A 172 0.38 -8.96 22.10
N PHE A 173 1.31 -8.98 23.04
CA PHE A 173 2.40 -9.94 23.04
C PHE A 173 2.81 -10.32 24.46
N ASP A 174 3.37 -11.52 24.58
CA ASP A 174 4.02 -12.03 25.79
C ASP A 174 5.53 -11.72 25.71
N PRO A 175 6.10 -10.94 26.63
CA PRO A 175 7.55 -10.67 26.68
C PRO A 175 8.37 -11.96 26.70
N ASP A 176 7.97 -12.97 27.46
CA ASP A 176 8.71 -14.24 27.55
C ASP A 176 8.68 -14.99 26.21
N GLY A 177 7.55 -14.93 25.50
CA GLY A 177 7.38 -15.46 24.15
C GLY A 177 8.30 -14.79 23.14
N LEU A 178 8.47 -13.48 23.25
CA LEU A 178 9.40 -12.72 22.41
C LEU A 178 10.85 -13.13 22.68
N GLU A 179 11.24 -13.30 23.93
CA GLU A 179 12.58 -13.78 24.30
C GLU A 179 12.83 -15.20 23.80
N ARG A 180 11.87 -16.12 23.95
CA ARG A 180 11.95 -17.48 23.43
C ARG A 180 12.14 -17.49 21.91
N ALA A 181 11.40 -16.65 21.19
CA ALA A 181 11.57 -16.48 19.75
C ALA A 181 12.97 -15.96 19.40
N ALA A 182 13.47 -14.96 20.13
CA ALA A 182 14.81 -14.41 19.92
C ALA A 182 15.92 -15.46 20.09
N ARG A 183 15.81 -16.33 21.10
CA ARG A 183 16.77 -17.43 21.32
C ARG A 183 16.85 -18.38 20.13
N ARG A 184 15.73 -18.65 19.44
CA ARG A 184 15.73 -19.46 18.20
C ARG A 184 16.46 -18.80 17.04
N PHE A 185 16.53 -17.47 17.04
CA PHE A 185 17.36 -16.70 16.12
C PHE A 185 18.81 -16.56 16.61
N GLY A 186 19.20 -17.17 17.73
CA GLY A 186 20.51 -17.00 18.36
C GLY A 186 20.74 -15.56 18.87
N LEU A 187 19.67 -14.88 19.27
CA LEU A 187 19.69 -13.52 19.81
C LEU A 187 19.29 -13.53 21.29
N ARG A 188 19.79 -12.54 22.03
CA ARG A 188 19.25 -12.16 23.33
C ARG A 188 18.48 -10.86 23.16
N VAL A 189 17.22 -10.86 23.59
CA VAL A 189 16.32 -9.71 23.48
C VAL A 189 15.78 -9.42 24.86
N GLU A 190 15.65 -8.15 25.17
CA GLU A 190 15.06 -7.65 26.39
C GLU A 190 14.06 -6.54 26.02
N VAL A 191 12.86 -6.59 26.59
CA VAL A 191 11.87 -5.52 26.46
C VAL A 191 12.18 -4.47 27.51
N LEU A 192 12.72 -3.33 27.04
CA LEU A 192 13.15 -2.25 27.94
C LEU A 192 11.98 -1.38 28.38
N ARG A 193 11.05 -1.11 27.47
CA ARG A 193 9.88 -0.25 27.70
C ARG A 193 8.82 -0.43 26.62
N GLU A 194 7.57 -0.28 27.02
CA GLU A 194 6.43 -0.02 26.13
C GLU A 194 5.97 1.43 26.27
N SER A 195 5.66 2.09 25.15
CA SER A 195 5.11 3.44 25.14
C SER A 195 4.13 3.58 23.98
N GLY A 196 2.83 3.45 24.27
CA GLY A 196 1.79 3.35 23.25
C GLY A 196 2.10 2.17 22.31
N PHE A 197 2.24 2.46 21.02
CA PHE A 197 2.51 1.45 20.00
C PHE A 197 3.99 1.29 19.64
N LYS A 198 4.88 1.88 20.45
CA LYS A 198 6.34 1.73 20.34
C LYS A 198 6.83 0.70 21.35
N LEU A 199 7.66 -0.22 20.86
CA LEU A 199 8.34 -1.23 21.66
C LEU A 199 9.85 -0.94 21.65
N PHE A 200 10.42 -0.69 22.82
CA PHE A 200 11.84 -0.43 22.99
C PHE A 200 12.54 -1.73 23.35
N LEU A 201 13.48 -2.17 22.50
CA LEU A 201 14.15 -3.46 22.62
C LEU A 201 15.66 -3.29 22.73
N GLY A 202 16.25 -3.94 23.73
CA GLY A 202 17.68 -4.25 23.74
C GLY A 202 17.89 -5.56 22.99
N VAL A 203 18.72 -5.56 21.95
CA VAL A 203 18.96 -6.77 21.13
C VAL A 203 20.46 -7.02 20.96
N LYS A 204 20.94 -8.14 21.49
CA LYS A 204 22.34 -8.58 21.41
C LYS A 204 22.48 -9.83 20.54
N GLY A 205 23.51 -9.87 19.71
CA GLY A 205 23.84 -10.98 18.83
C GLY A 205 24.22 -10.52 17.42
N ASP A 206 24.23 -11.45 16.48
CA ASP A 206 24.59 -11.19 15.08
C ASP A 206 23.68 -10.13 14.42
N SER A 207 24.28 -9.18 13.71
CA SER A 207 23.59 -8.03 13.12
C SER A 207 22.62 -8.42 12.01
N ARG A 208 22.97 -9.44 11.21
CA ARG A 208 22.12 -9.94 10.13
C ARG A 208 20.90 -10.65 10.71
N ARG A 209 21.09 -11.51 11.71
CA ARG A 209 19.99 -12.18 12.43
C ARG A 209 19.08 -11.18 13.14
N ARG A 210 19.66 -10.14 13.76
CA ARG A 210 18.90 -9.04 14.37
C ARG A 210 17.96 -8.37 13.37
N LYS A 211 18.41 -8.07 12.16
CA LYS A 211 17.56 -7.47 11.11
C LYS A 211 16.36 -8.35 10.77
N TYR A 212 16.57 -9.65 10.54
CA TYR A 212 15.48 -10.58 10.22
C TYR A 212 14.50 -10.74 11.39
N PHE A 213 15.02 -10.85 12.61
CA PHE A 213 14.20 -10.95 13.81
C PHE A 213 13.30 -9.72 13.98
N LEU A 214 13.82 -8.52 13.79
CA LEU A 214 13.02 -7.30 13.93
C LEU A 214 11.90 -7.21 12.88
N GLU A 215 12.15 -7.59 11.62
CA GLU A 215 11.07 -7.62 10.62
C GLU A 215 10.04 -8.71 10.93
N PHE A 216 10.47 -9.88 11.43
CA PHE A 216 9.57 -10.94 11.90
C PHE A 216 8.67 -10.46 13.04
N VAL A 217 9.25 -9.90 14.09
CA VAL A 217 8.48 -9.43 15.25
C VAL A 217 7.59 -8.24 14.85
N LYS A 218 8.05 -7.37 13.94
CA LYS A 218 7.28 -6.21 13.47
C LYS A 218 6.04 -6.66 12.69
N ALA A 219 6.16 -7.72 11.88
CA ALA A 219 5.03 -8.31 11.18
C ALA A 219 4.02 -8.94 12.15
N LEU A 220 4.49 -9.60 13.20
CA LEU A 220 3.63 -10.23 14.22
C LEU A 220 2.92 -9.21 15.11
N LEU A 221 3.70 -8.33 15.73
CA LEU A 221 3.18 -7.43 16.76
C LEU A 221 2.56 -6.18 16.18
N LYS A 222 2.87 -5.86 14.93
CA LYS A 222 2.40 -4.67 14.21
C LYS A 222 2.69 -3.37 14.95
N ARG A 223 3.77 -3.36 15.75
CA ARG A 223 4.25 -2.24 16.56
C ARG A 223 5.55 -1.67 15.99
N ARG A 224 5.79 -0.39 16.25
CA ARG A 224 7.04 0.26 15.85
C ARG A 224 8.15 -0.15 16.82
N MET A 225 9.23 -0.68 16.28
CA MET A 225 10.39 -1.06 17.09
C MET A 225 11.40 0.06 17.17
N VAL A 226 11.92 0.28 18.37
CA VAL A 226 13.02 1.17 18.63
C VAL A 226 14.11 0.38 19.31
N LEU A 227 15.25 0.30 18.67
CA LEU A 227 16.43 -0.35 19.22
C LEU A 227 17.13 0.61 20.19
N ARG A 228 17.56 0.08 21.33
CA ARG A 228 18.48 0.74 22.26
C ARG A 228 19.66 -0.18 22.57
#